data_AF-A0A353RB03-F1
#
_entry.id   AF-A0A353RB03-F1
#
_cell.length_a   1.000
_cell.length_b   1.000
_cell.length_c   1.000
_cell.angle_alpha   90.00
_cell.angle_beta   90.00
_cell.angle_gamma   90.00
#
_symmetry.space_group_name_H-M   'P 1'
#
loop_
_entity.id
_entity.type
_entity.pdbx_description
1 polymer ?
#
loop_
_entity_poly.entity_id
_entity_poly.type
_entity_poly.pdbx_seq_one_letter_code
_entity_poly.pdbx_strand_id
1 'polypeptide(L)'
;MKGFFLCFLLQVFLPSPDTLPGYKRHEKSGITVADTSLGILILVNKKHILPPGYRPYDLVPLDERYNRSVMNLLRHEAATAFSLMCRKAEEDSIFLWNISAYRSDTVQRQLYDNAVERRGVYRADRVSARPGHSEHQTG
;
A
#
# COMPACT_ATOMS: atom_id res chain seq x y z
N MET A 1 15.78 1.26 54.38
CA MET A 1 14.54 0.89 53.66
C MET A 1 14.72 1.26 52.19
N LYS A 2 14.87 0.26 51.29
CA LYS A 2 14.90 0.46 49.84
C LYS A 2 13.83 -0.47 49.26
N GLY A 3 12.79 0.11 48.66
CA GLY A 3 11.64 -0.59 48.11
C GLY A 3 11.81 -0.91 46.64
N PHE A 4 11.51 -2.16 46.30
CA PHE A 4 11.34 -2.70 44.95
C PHE A 4 10.17 -2.03 44.22
N PHE A 5 10.32 -1.77 42.92
CA PHE A 5 9.20 -1.85 41.98
C PHE A 5 9.71 -2.41 40.65
N LEU A 6 9.50 -3.73 40.48
CA LEU A 6 9.65 -4.47 39.25
C LEU A 6 8.29 -4.39 38.54
N CYS A 7 8.20 -3.68 37.42
CA CYS A 7 6.98 -3.65 36.61
C CYS A 7 7.19 -4.39 35.30
N PHE A 8 6.36 -5.42 35.14
CA PHE A 8 6.28 -6.42 34.09
C PHE A 8 6.21 -5.79 32.68
N LEU A 9 7.17 -6.15 31.82
CA LEU A 9 7.03 -6.10 30.37
C LEU A 9 6.08 -7.22 29.94
N LEU A 10 4.79 -6.90 29.74
CA LEU A 10 3.90 -7.77 28.99
C LEU A 10 4.27 -7.66 27.50
N GLN A 11 5.27 -8.42 27.07
CA GLN A 11 5.46 -8.73 25.65
C GLN A 11 4.28 -9.58 25.22
N VAL A 12 3.25 -8.94 24.66
CA VAL A 12 2.20 -9.65 23.94
C VAL A 12 2.86 -10.19 22.67
N PHE A 13 3.30 -11.44 22.70
CA PHE A 13 3.66 -12.21 21.51
C PHE A 13 2.37 -12.40 20.71
N LEU A 14 2.02 -11.41 19.89
CA LEU A 14 1.07 -11.63 18.81
C LEU A 14 1.74 -12.58 17.82
N PRO A 15 1.17 -13.78 17.58
CA PRO A 15 1.70 -14.66 16.56
C PRO A 15 1.80 -13.89 15.23
N SER A 16 2.93 -13.99 14.54
CA SER A 16 2.98 -13.55 13.14
C SER A 16 1.82 -14.24 12.40
N PRO A 17 1.11 -13.56 11.49
CA PRO A 17 -0.08 -14.11 10.83
C PRO A 17 0.16 -15.43 10.09
N ASP A 18 1.42 -15.80 9.89
CA ASP A 18 1.88 -17.09 9.36
C ASP A 18 1.75 -18.28 10.34
N THR A 19 1.41 -18.05 11.62
CA THR A 19 1.36 -19.10 12.67
C THR A 19 -0.04 -19.50 13.11
N LEU A 20 -1.10 -18.99 12.47
CA LEU A 20 -2.47 -19.48 12.73
C LEU A 20 -2.62 -20.91 12.19
N PRO A 21 -2.90 -21.91 13.06
CA PRO A 21 -3.01 -23.29 12.64
C PRO A 21 -4.23 -23.47 11.74
N GLY A 22 -4.00 -23.81 10.46
CA GLY A 22 -5.06 -24.21 9.51
C GLY A 22 -5.13 -23.42 8.21
N TYR A 23 -4.41 -22.30 8.05
CA TYR A 23 -4.39 -21.57 6.77
C TYR A 23 -3.11 -21.86 5.97
N LYS A 24 -3.17 -22.87 5.10
CA LYS A 24 -2.17 -23.01 4.04
C LYS A 24 -2.37 -21.86 3.05
N ARG A 25 -1.39 -20.96 2.94
CA ARG A 25 -1.31 -19.97 1.86
C ARG A 25 -1.41 -20.77 0.55
N HIS A 26 -2.52 -20.67 -0.17
CA HIS A 26 -2.58 -21.21 -1.52
C HIS A 26 -1.61 -20.37 -2.37
N GLU A 27 -0.36 -20.83 -2.48
CA GLU A 27 0.52 -20.45 -3.57
C GLU A 27 -0.18 -20.87 -4.85
N LYS A 28 -0.93 -19.93 -5.43
CA LYS A 28 -1.55 -20.14 -6.73
C LYS A 28 -0.43 -20.15 -7.76
N SER A 29 -0.16 -21.32 -8.35
CA SER A 29 0.57 -21.44 -9.61
C SER A 29 0.04 -20.37 -10.59
N GLY A 30 0.92 -19.45 -11.03
CA GLY A 30 0.55 -18.36 -11.94
C GLY A 30 0.73 -16.93 -11.40
N ILE A 31 1.46 -16.74 -10.29
CA ILE A 31 2.01 -15.43 -9.92
C ILE A 31 3.35 -15.25 -10.62
N THR A 32 3.50 -14.15 -11.34
CA THR A 32 4.74 -13.73 -12.02
C THR A 32 5.26 -12.46 -11.37
N VAL A 33 6.57 -12.25 -11.33
CA VAL A 33 7.15 -10.98 -10.88
C VAL A 33 6.88 -9.91 -11.94
N ALA A 34 6.41 -8.74 -11.51
CA ALA A 34 6.17 -7.59 -12.36
C ALA A 34 7.49 -7.09 -12.96
N ASP A 35 7.49 -6.80 -14.26
CA ASP A 35 8.65 -6.26 -14.96
C ASP A 35 8.80 -4.76 -14.65
N THR A 36 9.73 -4.45 -13.75
CA THR A 36 10.00 -3.07 -13.31
C THR A 36 10.75 -2.24 -14.35
N SER A 37 11.28 -2.85 -15.41
CA SER A 37 11.95 -2.12 -16.50
C SER A 37 10.97 -1.33 -17.37
N LEU A 38 9.68 -1.66 -17.31
CA LEU A 38 8.59 -0.97 -18.02
C LEU A 38 8.27 0.43 -17.45
N GLY A 39 8.92 0.84 -16.36
CA GLY A 39 8.75 2.17 -15.79
C GLY A 39 7.30 2.46 -15.41
N ILE A 40 6.69 3.48 -16.01
CA ILE A 40 5.31 3.89 -15.72
C ILE A 40 4.27 2.88 -16.22
N LEU A 41 4.66 1.97 -17.13
CA LEU A 41 3.79 0.97 -17.73
C LEU A 41 3.86 -0.40 -17.03
N ILE A 42 4.44 -0.46 -15.84
CA ILE A 42 4.52 -1.68 -15.03
C ILE A 42 3.13 -2.26 -14.76
N LEU A 43 2.96 -3.57 -14.99
CA LEU A 43 1.71 -4.27 -14.69
C LEU A 43 1.76 -4.86 -13.28
N VAL A 44 0.90 -4.37 -12.39
CA VAL A 44 0.72 -4.89 -11.03
C VAL A 44 -0.72 -5.30 -10.82
N ASN A 45 -0.95 -6.57 -10.48
CA ASN A 45 -2.28 -7.08 -10.17
C ASN A 45 -2.18 -8.41 -9.43
N LYS A 46 -3.30 -9.11 -9.23
CA LYS A 46 -3.35 -10.41 -8.53
C LYS A 46 -2.42 -11.49 -9.10
N LYS A 47 -1.98 -11.38 -10.35
CA LYS A 47 -1.07 -12.30 -11.03
C LYS A 47 0.34 -11.74 -11.23
N HIS A 48 0.54 -10.44 -11.03
CA HIS A 48 1.83 -9.76 -11.22
C HIS A 48 2.22 -9.06 -9.93
N ILE A 49 3.19 -9.64 -9.22
CA ILE A 49 3.65 -9.16 -7.91
C ILE A 49 4.89 -8.28 -8.07
N LEU A 50 4.96 -7.17 -7.35
CA LEU A 50 6.16 -6.36 -7.26
C LEU A 50 7.30 -7.14 -6.59
N PRO A 51 8.55 -6.96 -7.03
CA PRO A 51 9.68 -7.59 -6.36
C PRO A 51 9.80 -7.08 -4.92
N PRO A 52 10.32 -7.90 -3.98
CA PRO A 52 10.52 -7.49 -2.60
C PRO A 52 11.36 -6.22 -2.50
N GLY A 53 10.91 -5.26 -1.67
CA GLY A 53 11.60 -3.99 -1.48
C GLY A 53 11.43 -2.98 -2.62
N TYR A 54 10.59 -3.27 -3.63
CA TYR A 54 10.29 -2.30 -4.67
C TYR A 54 9.78 -0.98 -4.08
N ARG A 55 10.42 0.10 -4.50
CA ARG A 55 10.02 1.47 -4.24
C ARG A 55 10.43 2.32 -5.46
N PRO A 56 9.53 3.11 -6.05
CA PRO A 56 9.92 4.03 -7.12
C PRO A 56 10.98 5.02 -6.63
N TYR A 57 11.97 5.32 -7.47
CA TYR A 57 13.10 6.18 -7.09
C TYR A 57 12.77 7.67 -7.20
N ASP A 58 11.74 8.01 -7.99
CA ASP A 58 11.35 9.36 -8.42
C ASP A 58 10.04 9.84 -7.77
N LEU A 59 9.74 9.35 -6.55
CA LEU A 59 8.59 9.80 -5.78
C LEU A 59 8.77 11.26 -5.36
N VAL A 60 7.79 12.10 -5.69
CA VAL A 60 7.72 13.52 -5.32
C VAL A 60 6.38 13.82 -4.64
N PRO A 61 6.34 14.78 -3.70
CA PRO A 61 5.07 15.23 -3.13
C PRO A 61 4.21 15.93 -4.18
N LEU A 62 2.91 15.65 -4.13
CA LEU A 62 1.90 16.39 -4.87
C LEU A 62 1.78 17.82 -4.36
N ASP A 63 1.35 18.72 -5.24
CA ASP A 63 1.00 20.10 -4.90
C ASP A 63 -0.05 20.13 -3.77
N GLU A 64 0.23 20.89 -2.71
CA GLU A 64 -0.65 21.02 -1.54
C GLU A 64 -2.03 21.58 -1.90
N ARG A 65 -2.12 22.35 -2.99
CA ARG A 65 -3.38 22.86 -3.53
C ARG A 65 -4.33 21.77 -4.01
N TYR A 66 -3.84 20.55 -4.25
CA TYR A 66 -4.63 19.42 -4.71
C TYR A 66 -4.54 18.22 -3.77
N ASN A 67 -4.05 18.42 -2.54
CA ASN A 67 -3.81 17.34 -1.59
C ASN A 67 -4.60 17.49 -0.29
N ARG A 68 -5.17 16.38 0.19
CA ARG A 68 -5.88 16.29 1.48
C ARG A 68 -5.41 15.10 2.33
N SER A 69 -4.31 14.46 1.94
CA SER A 69 -3.82 13.22 2.55
C SER A 69 -2.33 13.29 2.88
N VAL A 70 -1.91 12.51 3.87
CA VAL A 70 -0.48 12.26 4.12
C VAL A 70 0.14 11.30 3.10
N MET A 71 -0.69 10.54 2.38
CA MET A 71 -0.27 9.66 1.30
C MET A 71 -0.28 10.49 0.00
N ASN A 72 0.70 11.38 -0.14
CA ASN A 72 0.74 12.41 -1.18
C ASN A 72 1.93 12.30 -2.13
N LEU A 73 2.61 11.16 -2.17
CA LEU A 73 3.72 10.94 -3.09
C LEU A 73 3.22 10.24 -4.36
N LEU A 74 3.63 10.72 -5.52
CA LEU A 74 3.52 10.02 -6.80
C LEU A 74 4.87 10.04 -7.50
N ARG A 75 5.07 9.17 -8.49
CA ARG A 75 6.19 9.30 -9.42
C ARG A 75 6.13 10.66 -10.12
N HIS A 76 7.27 11.28 -10.39
CA HIS A 76 7.35 12.63 -10.96
C HIS A 76 6.45 12.85 -12.20
N GLU A 77 6.45 11.90 -13.13
CA GLU A 77 5.60 11.95 -14.33
C GLU A 77 4.10 11.94 -13.98
N ALA A 78 3.68 11.03 -13.08
CA ALA A 78 2.30 10.94 -12.62
C ALA A 78 1.88 12.18 -11.81
N ALA A 79 2.75 12.72 -10.97
CA ALA A 79 2.52 13.97 -10.24
C ALA A 79 2.28 15.15 -11.18
N THR A 80 3.10 15.26 -12.23
CA THR A 80 2.97 16.32 -13.25
C THR A 80 1.64 16.19 -14.00
N ALA A 81 1.28 14.97 -14.40
CA ALA A 81 0.00 14.70 -15.08
C ALA A 81 -1.20 14.98 -14.18
N PHE A 82 -1.15 14.59 -12.90
CA PHE A 82 -2.20 14.86 -11.92
C PHE A 82 -2.40 16.37 -11.71
N SER A 83 -1.33 17.13 -11.53
CA SER A 83 -1.43 18.60 -11.41
C SER A 83 -2.03 19.25 -12.65
N LEU A 84 -1.69 18.78 -13.85
CA LEU A 84 -2.30 19.27 -15.09
C LEU A 84 -3.80 18.94 -15.16
N MET A 85 -4.19 17.72 -14.78
CA MET A 85 -5.58 17.29 -14.73
C MET A 85 -6.39 18.16 -13.75
N CYS A 86 -5.87 18.40 -12.54
CA CYS A 86 -6.54 19.25 -11.56
C CYS A 86 -6.73 20.68 -12.08
N ARG A 87 -5.68 21.28 -12.66
CA ARG A 87 -5.76 22.62 -13.24
C ARG A 87 -6.83 22.74 -14.33
N LYS A 88 -6.90 21.75 -15.22
CA LYS A 88 -7.94 21.73 -16.26
C LYS A 88 -9.34 21.53 -15.69
N ALA A 89 -9.49 20.70 -14.66
CA ALA A 89 -10.76 20.53 -13.98
C ALA A 89 -11.26 21.84 -13.32
N GLU A 90 -10.34 22.66 -12.78
CA GLU A 90 -10.69 23.96 -12.20
C GLU A 90 -11.27 24.95 -13.23
N GLU A 91 -10.85 24.88 -14.50
CA GLU A 91 -11.44 25.68 -15.59
C GLU A 91 -12.93 25.39 -15.77
N ASP A 92 -13.34 24.16 -15.44
CA ASP A 92 -14.74 23.70 -15.44
C ASP A 92 -15.41 23.83 -14.06
N SER A 93 -14.79 24.53 -13.10
CA SER A 93 -15.26 24.65 -11.70
C SER A 93 -15.34 23.30 -10.95
N ILE A 94 -14.54 22.31 -11.36
CA ILE A 94 -14.41 21.00 -10.72
C ILE A 94 -13.13 20.96 -9.88
N PHE A 95 -13.26 20.63 -8.60
CA PHE A 95 -12.12 20.54 -7.68
C PHE A 95 -11.77 19.09 -7.37
N LEU A 96 -10.59 18.67 -7.80
CA LEU A 96 -10.05 17.33 -7.56
C LEU A 96 -9.05 17.34 -6.39
N TRP A 97 -9.10 16.30 -5.57
CA TRP A 97 -8.27 16.16 -4.38
C TRP A 97 -7.65 14.78 -4.29
N ASN A 98 -6.34 14.73 -4.02
CA ASN A 98 -5.68 13.50 -3.63
C ASN A 98 -6.13 13.06 -2.23
N ILE A 99 -6.59 11.81 -2.14
CA ILE A 99 -6.93 11.12 -0.88
C ILE A 99 -5.95 9.99 -0.58
N SER A 100 -5.39 9.32 -1.59
CA SER A 100 -4.42 8.24 -1.38
C SER A 100 -3.59 8.00 -2.64
N ALA A 101 -2.32 8.40 -2.59
CA ALA A 101 -1.33 8.16 -3.62
C ALA A 101 -0.46 6.94 -3.26
N TYR A 102 0.87 7.07 -3.34
CA TYR A 102 1.81 5.99 -3.02
C TYR A 102 1.57 5.40 -1.62
N ARG A 103 1.59 4.06 -1.54
CA ARG A 103 1.55 3.30 -0.29
C ARG A 103 2.69 2.28 -0.30
N SER A 104 3.49 2.25 0.76
CA SER A 104 4.56 1.26 0.89
C SER A 104 4.02 -0.16 1.10
N ASP A 105 4.86 -1.18 0.90
CA ASP A 105 4.49 -2.58 1.19
C ASP A 105 4.05 -2.76 2.64
N THR A 106 4.73 -2.11 3.59
CA THR A 106 4.37 -2.16 5.01
C THR A 106 2.96 -1.65 5.27
N VAL A 107 2.58 -0.52 4.66
CA VAL A 107 1.23 0.04 4.78
C VAL A 107 0.20 -0.88 4.11
N GLN A 108 0.51 -1.42 2.92
CA GLN A 108 -0.39 -2.35 2.22
C GLN A 108 -0.61 -3.63 3.03
N ARG A 109 0.42 -4.15 3.70
CA ARG A 109 0.35 -5.30 4.60
C ARG A 109 -0.56 -5.05 5.78
N GLN A 110 -0.36 -3.96 6.50
CA GLN A 110 -1.25 -3.57 7.60
C GLN A 110 -2.72 -3.46 7.13
N LEU A 111 -2.96 -2.83 5.98
CA LEU A 111 -4.33 -2.69 5.43
C LEU A 111 -4.95 -4.04 5.03
N TYR A 112 -4.17 -4.94 4.44
CA TYR A 112 -4.63 -6.27 4.07
C TYR A 112 -4.89 -7.13 5.30
N ASP A 113 -3.98 -7.15 6.27
CA ASP A 113 -4.11 -7.92 7.51
C ASP A 113 -5.33 -7.45 8.32
N ASN A 114 -5.54 -6.13 8.44
CA ASN A 114 -6.74 -5.56 9.05
C ASN A 114 -8.03 -5.91 8.28
N ALA A 115 -7.96 -6.16 6.96
CA ALA A 115 -9.10 -6.61 6.18
C ALA A 115 -9.39 -8.11 6.42
N VAL A 116 -8.33 -8.93 6.52
CA VAL A 116 -8.43 -10.36 6.84
C VAL A 116 -9.01 -10.56 8.24
N GLU A 117 -8.51 -9.84 9.24
CA GLU A 117 -9.00 -9.93 10.61
C GLU A 117 -10.51 -9.61 10.70
N ARG A 118 -10.93 -8.51 10.07
CA ARG A 118 -12.33 -8.06 10.14
C ARG A 118 -13.31 -8.87 9.29
N ARG A 119 -12.86 -9.46 8.19
CA ARG A 119 -13.77 -9.97 7.13
C ARG A 119 -13.47 -11.40 6.68
N GLY A 120 -12.37 -11.98 7.14
CA GLY A 120 -11.80 -13.23 6.63
C GLY A 120 -11.12 -13.05 5.26
N VAL A 121 -10.25 -14.00 4.94
CA VAL A 121 -9.41 -13.98 3.73
C VAL A 121 -10.23 -13.82 2.45
N TYR A 122 -11.29 -14.63 2.27
CA TYR A 122 -12.08 -14.64 1.04
C TYR A 122 -12.66 -13.25 0.71
N ARG A 123 -13.14 -12.52 1.72
CA ARG A 123 -13.68 -11.18 1.53
C ARG A 123 -12.56 -10.14 1.41
N ALA A 124 -11.46 -10.29 2.15
CA ALA A 124 -10.30 -9.41 2.04
C ALA A 124 -9.73 -9.39 0.62
N ASP A 125 -9.54 -10.56 -0.01
CA ASP A 125 -9.04 -10.71 -1.38
C ASP A 125 -9.91 -10.04 -2.47
N ARG A 126 -11.16 -9.68 -2.13
CA ARG A 126 -12.07 -8.96 -3.04
C ARG A 126 -11.98 -7.44 -2.92
N VAL A 127 -11.53 -6.92 -1.77
CA VAL A 127 -11.59 -5.49 -1.45
C VAL A 127 -10.23 -4.87 -1.15
N SER A 128 -9.20 -5.67 -0.90
CA SER A 128 -7.86 -5.20 -0.60
C SER A 128 -6.86 -6.03 -1.40
N ALA A 129 -5.92 -5.34 -2.04
CA ALA A 129 -4.79 -5.99 -2.68
C ALA A 129 -3.89 -6.64 -1.61
N ARG A 130 -3.34 -7.81 -1.92
CA ARG A 130 -2.27 -8.39 -1.11
C ARG A 130 -1.01 -7.51 -1.20
N PRO A 131 -0.11 -7.55 -0.21
CA PRO A 131 1.18 -6.87 -0.29
C PRO A 131 1.93 -7.27 -1.56
N GLY A 132 2.47 -6.28 -2.28
CA GLY A 132 3.13 -6.45 -3.57
C GLY A 132 2.18 -6.50 -4.78
N HIS A 133 0.86 -6.55 -4.58
CA HIS A 133 -0.13 -6.63 -5.66
C HIS A 133 -0.98 -5.35 -5.81
N SER A 134 -0.58 -4.27 -5.15
CA SER A 134 -1.29 -2.98 -5.15
C SER A 134 -0.61 -2.00 -6.10
N GLU A 135 -1.35 -1.43 -7.04
CA GLU A 135 -0.83 -0.34 -7.90
C GLU A 135 -0.44 0.90 -7.08
N HIS A 136 -1.00 1.12 -5.88
CA HIS A 136 -0.50 2.18 -5.01
C HIS A 136 0.99 2.02 -4.64
N GLN A 137 1.55 0.82 -4.73
CA GLN A 137 2.98 0.59 -4.50
C GLN A 137 3.85 1.03 -5.70
N THR A 138 3.25 1.33 -6.86
CA THR A 138 3.96 1.85 -8.05
C THR A 138 4.18 3.36 -8.02
N GLY A 139 3.49 4.07 -7.11
CA GLY A 139 3.44 5.53 -7.08
C GLY A 139 2.75 6.10 -8.31
#